data_AF-A0A7S0WCH2-F1
#
_entry.id   AF-A0A7S0WCH2-F1
#
_cell.length_a   1.000
_cell.length_b   1.000
_cell.length_c   1.000
_cell.angle_alpha   90.00
_cell.angle_beta   90.00
_cell.angle_gamma   90.00
#
_symmetry.space_group_name_H-M   'P 1'
#
loop_
_entity.id
_entity.type
_entity.pdbx_description
1 polymer ?
#
loop_
_entity_poly.entity_id
_entity_poly.type
_entity_poly.pdbx_seq_one_letter_code
_entity_poly.pdbx_strand_id
1 'polypeptide(L)'
;SQELFLLGRWIGAARKWGTNDKERDLLEFNARNLVTLWGPRGEISDYASKQWSGLLGGYYYGRWSIFLGALLASIKGGGTFDEIRLERELSSFEQKWQQDRGGYPSEPQGDTLAIVSELRHKYLVLVEGTASESIYAEDLPPKPAASAGVDISSGHN
;
A
#
# COMPACT_ATOMS: atom_id res chain seq x y z
N SER A 1 -2.86 15.61 -8.64
CA SER A 1 -2.32 16.97 -8.83
C SER A 1 -0.79 17.06 -8.81
N GLN A 2 -0.03 16.00 -8.48
CA GLN A 2 1.43 16.06 -8.37
C GLN A 2 2.12 15.06 -9.30
N GLU A 3 3.13 15.53 -10.02
CA GLU A 3 3.86 14.77 -11.06
C GLU A 3 4.61 13.55 -10.50
N LEU A 4 5.25 13.72 -9.35
CA LEU A 4 6.09 12.69 -8.71
C LEU A 4 5.29 11.50 -8.15
N PHE A 5 3.97 11.60 -8.13
CA PHE A 5 3.08 10.60 -7.56
C PHE A 5 2.20 9.93 -8.62
N LEU A 6 2.68 9.78 -9.86
CA LEU A 6 1.91 9.19 -10.97
C LEU A 6 2.50 7.85 -11.41
N LEU A 7 1.73 6.76 -11.27
CA LEU A 7 2.12 5.45 -11.77
C LEU A 7 2.35 5.45 -13.29
N GLY A 8 1.60 6.26 -14.04
CA GLY A 8 1.74 6.38 -15.49
C GLY A 8 3.12 6.88 -15.93
N ARG A 9 3.77 7.73 -15.13
CA ARG A 9 5.14 8.18 -15.41
C ARG A 9 6.16 7.07 -15.19
N TRP A 10 6.02 6.31 -14.10
CA TRP A 10 6.87 5.16 -13.79
C TRP A 10 6.78 4.08 -14.89
N ILE A 11 5.56 3.67 -15.24
CA ILE A 11 5.33 2.68 -16.30
C ILE A 11 5.79 3.23 -17.66
N GLY A 12 5.46 4.48 -17.99
CA GLY A 12 5.88 5.11 -19.23
C GLY A 12 7.40 5.19 -19.37
N ALA A 13 8.12 5.46 -18.28
CA ALA A 13 9.58 5.44 -18.25
C ALA A 13 10.12 4.02 -18.51
N ALA A 14 9.57 3.00 -17.85
CA ALA A 14 9.99 1.61 -18.06
C ALA A 14 9.78 1.16 -19.51
N ARG A 15 8.60 1.46 -20.10
CA ARG A 15 8.31 1.11 -21.50
C ARG A 15 9.27 1.78 -22.48
N LYS A 16 9.74 3.01 -22.22
CA LYS A 16 10.69 3.72 -23.12
C LYS A 16 12.04 2.99 -23.28
N TRP A 17 12.39 2.09 -22.37
CA TRP A 17 13.62 1.32 -22.45
C TRP A 17 13.51 0.09 -23.37
N GLY A 18 12.31 -0.29 -23.81
CA GLY A 18 12.08 -1.42 -24.70
C GLY A 18 12.18 -1.04 -26.18
N THR A 19 12.90 -1.86 -26.96
CA THR A 19 13.12 -1.64 -28.40
C THR A 19 11.97 -2.15 -29.28
N ASN A 20 11.16 -3.06 -28.76
CA ASN A 20 10.00 -3.65 -29.43
C ASN A 20 8.86 -3.89 -28.41
N ASP A 21 7.66 -4.19 -28.89
CA ASP A 21 6.48 -4.29 -28.01
C ASP A 21 6.57 -5.41 -26.97
N LYS A 22 7.25 -6.53 -27.28
CA LYS A 22 7.46 -7.61 -26.30
C LYS A 22 8.35 -7.13 -25.15
N GLU A 23 9.42 -6.42 -25.45
CA GLU A 23 10.30 -5.83 -24.43
C GLU A 23 9.60 -4.76 -23.60
N ARG A 24 8.82 -3.88 -24.24
CA ARG A 24 8.06 -2.83 -23.56
C ARG A 24 7.08 -3.42 -22.55
N ASP A 25 6.39 -4.48 -22.95
CA ASP A 25 5.44 -5.20 -22.11
C ASP A 25 6.12 -5.95 -20.96
N LEU A 26 7.28 -6.57 -21.21
CA LEU A 26 8.08 -7.19 -20.15
C LEU A 26 8.57 -6.14 -19.13
N LEU A 27 9.04 -4.99 -19.59
CA LEU A 27 9.51 -3.91 -18.72
C LEU A 27 8.37 -3.27 -17.93
N GLU A 28 7.18 -3.16 -18.51
CA GLU A 28 5.99 -2.75 -17.75
C GLU A 28 5.62 -3.77 -16.67
N PHE A 29 5.63 -5.07 -16.98
CA PHE A 29 5.40 -6.12 -15.99
C PHE A 29 6.41 -6.00 -14.84
N ASN A 30 7.71 -5.86 -15.15
CA ASN A 30 8.76 -5.69 -14.14
C ASN A 30 8.54 -4.43 -13.30
N ALA A 31 8.16 -3.32 -13.92
CA ALA A 31 7.90 -2.05 -13.24
C ALA A 31 6.72 -2.15 -12.27
N ARG A 32 5.64 -2.84 -12.66
CA ARG A 32 4.47 -3.11 -11.82
C ARG A 32 4.83 -4.04 -10.65
N ASN A 33 5.52 -5.14 -10.97
CA ASN A 33 5.90 -6.15 -10.00
C ASN A 33 6.82 -5.56 -8.91
N LEU A 34 7.81 -4.76 -9.30
CA LEU A 34 8.78 -4.17 -8.37
C LEU A 34 8.13 -3.31 -7.28
N VAL A 35 7.03 -2.59 -7.58
CA VAL A 35 6.36 -1.72 -6.59
C VAL A 35 5.19 -2.41 -5.88
N THR A 36 4.99 -3.71 -6.10
CA THR A 36 3.90 -4.51 -5.52
C THR A 36 4.43 -5.85 -5.01
N LEU A 37 4.36 -6.93 -5.80
CA LEU A 37 4.69 -8.30 -5.37
C LEU A 37 6.19 -8.54 -5.16
N TRP A 38 7.06 -7.74 -5.79
CA TRP A 38 8.53 -7.82 -5.75
C TRP A 38 9.15 -9.15 -6.22
N GLY A 39 8.32 -10.11 -6.61
CA GLY A 39 8.70 -11.33 -7.30
C GLY A 39 7.48 -11.97 -7.96
N PRO A 40 7.67 -13.01 -8.76
CA PRO A 40 6.61 -13.62 -9.57
C PRO A 40 5.47 -14.21 -8.74
N ARG A 41 5.71 -14.52 -7.44
CA ARG A 41 4.72 -15.12 -6.55
C ARG A 41 4.47 -14.29 -5.28
N GLY A 42 4.96 -13.05 -5.21
CA GLY A 42 4.78 -12.22 -4.02
C GLY A 42 5.81 -12.46 -2.93
N GLU A 43 7.04 -12.81 -3.29
CA GLU A 43 8.12 -13.21 -2.37
C GLU A 43 8.36 -12.19 -1.23
N ILE A 44 8.32 -10.89 -1.53
CA ILE A 44 8.31 -9.81 -0.50
C ILE A 44 7.28 -8.74 -0.85
N SER A 45 6.02 -9.14 -0.85
CA SER A 45 4.89 -8.28 -1.19
C SER A 45 4.90 -6.93 -0.44
N ASP A 46 4.56 -5.86 -1.16
CA ASP A 46 4.50 -4.46 -0.72
C ASP A 46 5.82 -3.83 -0.22
N TYR A 47 6.96 -4.53 -0.31
CA TYR A 47 8.26 -4.03 0.17
C TYR A 47 8.62 -2.66 -0.41
N ALA A 48 8.40 -2.47 -1.72
CA ALA A 48 8.63 -1.19 -2.39
C ALA A 48 7.32 -0.50 -2.78
N SER A 49 6.28 -0.63 -1.95
CA SER A 49 5.02 0.09 -2.09
C SER A 49 5.21 1.60 -2.29
N LYS A 50 4.25 2.22 -2.97
CA LYS A 50 4.24 3.66 -3.28
C LYS A 50 2.83 4.23 -3.12
N GLN A 51 2.75 5.47 -2.66
CA GLN A 51 1.48 6.22 -2.59
C GLN A 51 1.25 6.98 -3.89
N TRP A 52 1.25 6.25 -5.02
CA TRP A 52 1.07 6.84 -6.34
C TRP A 52 -0.39 6.77 -6.79
N SER A 53 -0.86 7.85 -7.43
CA SER A 53 -2.08 7.83 -8.22
C SER A 53 -1.97 6.76 -9.33
N GLY A 54 -3.10 6.10 -9.62
CA GLY A 54 -3.12 4.88 -10.42
C GLY A 54 -2.81 3.63 -9.60
N LEU A 55 -1.73 3.61 -8.81
CA LEU A 55 -1.42 2.45 -7.95
C LEU A 55 -2.40 2.33 -6.77
N LEU A 56 -2.68 3.45 -6.08
CA LEU A 56 -3.66 3.50 -4.99
C LEU A 56 -5.06 3.09 -5.47
N GLY A 57 -5.53 3.63 -6.59
CA GLY A 57 -6.86 3.33 -7.12
C GLY A 57 -6.97 1.97 -7.83
N GLY A 58 -5.91 1.55 -8.53
CA GLY A 58 -5.93 0.33 -9.34
C GLY A 58 -5.56 -0.93 -8.56
N TYR A 59 -4.65 -0.84 -7.58
CA TYR A 59 -4.13 -1.98 -6.83
C TYR A 59 -4.65 -1.99 -5.39
N TYR A 60 -4.30 -0.96 -4.60
CA TYR A 60 -4.60 -0.96 -3.16
C TYR A 60 -6.10 -0.87 -2.86
N TYR A 61 -6.83 -0.02 -3.58
CA TYR A 61 -8.29 0.08 -3.43
C TYR A 61 -9.00 -1.24 -3.78
N GLY A 62 -8.52 -1.96 -4.79
CA GLY A 62 -9.04 -3.28 -5.14
C GLY A 62 -8.85 -4.29 -4.01
N ARG A 63 -7.66 -4.35 -3.41
CA ARG A 63 -7.37 -5.22 -2.25
C ARG A 63 -8.25 -4.91 -1.05
N TRP A 64 -8.40 -3.61 -0.71
CA TRP A 64 -9.30 -3.18 0.36
C TRP A 64 -10.76 -3.54 0.07
N SER A 65 -11.22 -3.40 -1.18
CA SER A 65 -12.57 -3.76 -1.57
C SER A 65 -12.85 -5.26 -1.42
N ILE A 66 -11.89 -6.11 -1.80
CA ILE A 66 -11.97 -7.56 -1.63
C ILE A 66 -12.04 -7.91 -0.13
N PHE A 67 -11.13 -7.37 0.67
CA PHE A 67 -11.10 -7.60 2.12
C PHE A 67 -12.41 -7.20 2.81
N LEU A 68 -12.89 -5.97 2.57
CA LEU A 68 -14.13 -5.47 3.16
C LEU A 68 -15.34 -6.28 2.67
N GLY A 69 -15.35 -6.70 1.41
CA GLY A 69 -16.38 -7.58 0.86
C GLY A 69 -16.45 -8.93 1.58
N ALA A 70 -15.30 -9.57 1.78
CA ALA A 70 -15.19 -10.84 2.51
C ALA A 70 -15.66 -10.69 3.97
N LEU A 71 -15.25 -9.60 4.64
CA LEU A 71 -15.64 -9.32 6.03
C LEU A 71 -17.15 -9.06 6.17
N LEU A 72 -17.74 -8.28 5.26
CA LEU A 72 -19.17 -8.05 5.27
C LEU A 72 -19.96 -9.33 5.00
N ALA A 73 -19.44 -10.22 4.15
CA ALA A 73 -20.07 -11.50 3.87
C ALA A 73 -20.06 -12.42 5.11
N SER A 74 -18.95 -12.48 5.86
CA SER A 74 -18.89 -13.30 7.09
C SER A 74 -19.85 -12.79 8.16
N ILE A 75 -19.90 -11.48 8.38
CA ILE A 75 -20.83 -10.84 9.32
C ILE A 75 -22.29 -11.16 8.97
N LYS A 76 -22.68 -10.97 7.70
CA LYS A 76 -24.07 -11.22 7.25
C LYS A 76 -24.45 -12.69 7.27
N GLY A 77 -23.49 -13.58 7.00
CA GLY A 77 -23.70 -15.03 7.01
C GLY A 77 -23.72 -15.65 8.41
N GLY A 78 -23.35 -14.91 9.45
CA GLY A 78 -23.21 -15.44 10.82
C GLY A 78 -22.09 -16.48 10.97
N GLY A 79 -21.16 -16.51 10.03
CA GLY A 79 -20.07 -17.49 9.95
C GLY A 79 -18.71 -16.92 10.35
N THR A 80 -17.71 -17.79 10.43
CA THR A 80 -16.31 -17.39 10.63
C THR A 80 -15.73 -16.76 9.37
N PHE A 81 -14.75 -15.88 9.54
CA PHE A 81 -14.02 -15.28 8.43
C PHE A 81 -13.14 -16.33 7.73
N ASP A 82 -13.32 -16.51 6.42
CA ASP A 82 -12.57 -17.49 5.62
C ASP A 82 -11.30 -16.84 5.04
N GLU A 83 -10.22 -16.91 5.82
CA GLU A 83 -8.92 -16.34 5.46
C GLU A 83 -8.31 -17.00 4.21
N ILE A 84 -8.48 -18.32 4.04
CA ILE A 84 -7.92 -19.07 2.90
C ILE A 84 -8.61 -18.64 1.60
N ARG A 85 -9.91 -18.39 1.63
CA ARG A 85 -10.63 -17.83 0.49
C ARG A 85 -10.16 -16.41 0.19
N LEU A 86 -10.03 -15.56 1.21
CA LEU A 86 -9.53 -14.19 1.04
C LEU A 86 -8.14 -14.19 0.37
N GLU A 87 -7.21 -14.99 0.87
CA GLU A 87 -5.85 -15.06 0.35
C GLU A 87 -5.83 -15.47 -1.14
N ARG A 88 -6.67 -16.45 -1.52
CA ARG A 88 -6.82 -16.85 -2.93
C ARG A 88 -7.39 -15.73 -3.81
N GLU A 89 -8.42 -15.03 -3.33
CA GLU A 89 -9.04 -13.93 -4.07
C GLU A 89 -8.06 -12.74 -4.23
N LEU A 90 -7.33 -12.37 -3.17
CA LEU A 90 -6.29 -11.36 -3.21
C LEU A 90 -5.15 -11.76 -4.16
N SER A 91 -4.60 -12.97 -4.01
CA SER A 91 -3.50 -13.44 -4.86
C SER A 91 -3.91 -13.47 -6.35
N SER A 92 -5.12 -13.92 -6.66
CA SER A 92 -5.64 -13.91 -8.03
C SER A 92 -5.77 -12.49 -8.58
N PHE A 93 -6.31 -11.57 -7.78
CA PHE A 93 -6.42 -10.16 -8.14
C PHE A 93 -5.04 -9.53 -8.40
N GLU A 94 -4.11 -9.72 -7.47
CA GLU A 94 -2.78 -9.12 -7.51
C GLU A 94 -1.98 -9.63 -8.71
N GLN A 95 -2.00 -10.94 -8.99
CA GLN A 95 -1.35 -11.53 -10.16
C GLN A 95 -1.95 -11.03 -11.47
N LYS A 96 -3.29 -10.92 -11.54
CA LYS A 96 -3.98 -10.38 -12.72
C LYS A 96 -3.61 -8.91 -12.96
N TRP A 97 -3.49 -8.12 -11.89
CA TRP A 97 -3.14 -6.71 -11.99
C TRP A 97 -1.75 -6.47 -12.61
N GLN A 98 -0.80 -7.40 -12.40
CA GLN A 98 0.53 -7.32 -13.04
C GLN A 98 0.47 -7.44 -14.57
N GLN A 99 -0.50 -8.21 -15.07
CA GLN A 99 -0.67 -8.49 -16.48
C GLN A 99 -1.55 -7.47 -17.20
N ASP A 100 -2.20 -6.60 -16.44
CA ASP A 100 -3.02 -5.53 -16.98
C ASP A 100 -2.19 -4.58 -17.87
N ARG A 101 -2.87 -3.95 -18.83
CA ARG A 101 -2.32 -3.04 -19.83
C ARG A 101 -2.99 -1.66 -19.77
N GLY A 102 -3.68 -1.36 -18.67
CA GLY A 102 -4.34 -0.07 -18.45
C GLY A 102 -3.37 1.11 -18.55
N GLY A 103 -3.76 2.11 -19.34
CA GLY A 103 -3.05 3.39 -19.44
C GLY A 103 -3.34 4.25 -18.21
N TYR A 104 -2.32 4.49 -17.39
CA TYR A 104 -2.41 5.44 -16.28
C TYR A 104 -2.01 6.85 -16.74
N PRO A 105 -2.69 7.91 -16.28
CA PRO A 105 -2.30 9.28 -16.60
C PRO A 105 -0.84 9.55 -16.23
N SER A 106 -0.11 10.17 -17.16
CA SER A 106 1.26 10.66 -16.92
C SER A 106 1.30 12.14 -16.57
N GLU A 107 0.20 12.88 -16.70
CA GLU A 107 0.16 14.30 -16.35
C GLU A 107 -0.67 14.53 -15.09
N PRO A 108 -0.25 15.47 -14.21
CA PRO A 108 -0.99 15.79 -13.01
C PRO A 108 -2.35 16.43 -13.36
N GLN A 109 -3.38 16.06 -12.60
CA GLN A 109 -4.71 16.63 -12.71
C GLN A 109 -5.20 17.13 -11.34
N GLY A 110 -5.91 18.25 -11.33
CA GLY A 110 -6.45 18.90 -10.14
C GLY A 110 -5.48 19.87 -9.44
N ASP A 111 -6.02 20.70 -8.56
CA ASP A 111 -5.28 21.64 -7.72
C ASP A 111 -4.97 21.03 -6.35
N THR A 112 -3.68 20.95 -6.01
CA THR A 112 -3.21 20.39 -4.73
C THR A 112 -3.77 21.13 -3.53
N LEU A 113 -3.82 22.47 -3.55
CA LEU A 113 -4.27 23.25 -2.39
C LEU A 113 -5.78 23.07 -2.17
N ALA A 114 -6.56 23.09 -3.25
CA ALA A 114 -7.99 22.83 -3.19
C ALA A 114 -8.28 21.43 -2.62
N ILE A 115 -7.60 20.39 -3.12
CA ILE A 115 -7.77 19.00 -2.66
C ILE A 115 -7.38 18.85 -1.19
N VAL A 116 -6.24 19.41 -0.77
CA VAL A 116 -5.81 19.33 0.64
C VAL A 116 -6.82 20.04 1.56
N SER A 117 -7.33 21.20 1.15
CA SER A 117 -8.35 21.91 1.91
C SER A 117 -9.63 21.08 2.07
N GLU A 118 -10.09 20.45 0.99
CA GLU A 118 -11.26 19.57 1.01
C GLU A 118 -11.06 18.36 1.93
N LEU A 119 -9.93 17.66 1.79
CA LEU A 119 -9.60 16.50 2.62
C LEU A 119 -9.48 16.88 4.09
N ARG A 120 -8.81 18.00 4.40
CA ARG A 120 -8.72 18.50 5.77
C ARG A 120 -10.10 18.78 6.35
N HIS A 121 -10.95 19.49 5.61
CA HIS A 121 -12.31 19.80 6.08
C HIS A 121 -13.12 18.53 6.36
N LYS A 122 -13.03 17.53 5.48
CA LYS A 122 -13.78 16.28 5.60
C LYS A 122 -13.29 15.37 6.73
N TYR A 123 -11.97 15.22 6.88
CA TYR A 123 -11.40 14.19 7.76
C TYR A 123 -10.86 14.73 9.09
N LEU A 124 -10.52 16.01 9.22
CA LEU A 124 -9.95 16.54 10.47
C LEU A 124 -10.92 16.40 11.65
N VAL A 125 -12.20 16.69 11.43
CA VAL A 125 -13.24 16.60 12.47
C VAL A 125 -13.39 15.17 13.01
N LEU A 126 -13.20 14.16 12.15
CA LEU A 126 -13.24 12.75 12.55
C LEU A 126 -12.04 12.37 13.43
N VAL A 127 -10.86 12.94 13.13
CA VAL A 127 -9.64 12.68 13.90
C VAL A 127 -9.72 13.36 15.28
N GLU A 128 -10.20 14.61 15.33
CA GLU A 128 -10.34 15.33 16.59
C GLU A 128 -11.46 14.77 17.47
N GLY A 129 -12.58 14.33 16.88
CA GLY A 129 -13.68 13.69 17.61
C GLY A 129 -13.33 12.32 18.22
N THR A 130 -12.51 11.54 17.51
CA THR A 130 -12.02 10.23 18.02
C THR A 130 -10.91 10.38 19.07
N ALA A 131 -10.12 11.45 19.01
CA ALA A 131 -9.15 11.76 20.06
C ALA A 131 -9.81 12.08 21.41
N SER A 132 -11.03 12.62 21.43
CA SER A 132 -11.80 12.81 22.68
C SER A 132 -12.45 11.54 23.24
N GLU A 133 -12.49 10.44 22.48
CA GLU A 133 -13.00 9.12 22.92
C GLU A 133 -11.88 8.06 23.09
N SER A 134 -10.61 8.47 23.00
CA SER A 134 -9.45 7.57 23.06
C SER A 134 -9.16 7.04 24.48
N ILE A 135 -9.54 5.78 24.69
CA ILE A 135 -9.25 4.83 25.80
C ILE A 135 -7.74 4.50 26.02
N TYR A 136 -6.81 5.38 25.65
CA TYR A 136 -5.36 5.08 25.67
C TYR A 136 -4.51 5.90 26.66
N ALA A 137 -5.10 6.53 27.68
CA ALA A 137 -4.34 7.35 28.63
C ALA A 137 -3.85 6.62 29.91
N GLU A 138 -4.41 5.46 30.29
CA GLU A 138 -4.19 4.92 31.65
C GLU A 138 -3.41 3.59 31.76
N ASP A 139 -3.18 2.83 30.68
CA ASP A 139 -2.63 1.45 30.76
C ASP A 139 -1.24 1.24 30.12
N LEU A 140 -0.38 2.26 30.07
CA LEU A 140 1.02 2.01 29.74
C LEU A 140 1.73 1.36 30.95
N PRO A 141 2.27 0.13 30.83
CA PRO A 141 3.11 -0.43 31.89
C PRO A 141 4.29 0.51 32.15
N PRO A 142 4.73 0.68 33.41
CA PRO A 142 5.79 1.61 33.74
C PRO A 142 7.03 1.29 32.92
N LYS A 143 7.60 2.34 32.32
CA LYS A 143 8.85 2.28 31.55
C LYS A 143 9.87 1.49 32.36
N PRO A 144 10.43 0.38 31.85
CA PRO A 144 11.42 -0.38 32.59
C PRO A 144 12.59 0.56 32.93
N ALA A 145 13.02 0.52 34.20
CA ALA A 145 14.16 1.28 34.66
C ALA A 145 15.35 1.01 33.74
N ALA A 146 16.03 2.07 33.32
CA ALA A 146 17.21 1.97 32.49
C ALA A 146 18.19 0.98 33.13
N SER A 147 18.39 -0.18 32.50
CA SER A 147 19.42 -1.12 32.92
C SER A 147 20.77 -0.43 32.79
N ALA A 148 21.49 -0.35 33.90
CA ALA A 148 22.85 0.16 33.95
C ALA A 148 23.69 -0.48 32.83
N GLY A 149 24.44 0.36 32.11
CA GLY A 149 25.30 -0.06 31.01
C GLY A 149 26.23 -1.18 31.47
N VAL A 150 26.30 -2.24 30.67
CA VAL A 150 27.35 -3.24 30.80
C VAL A 150 28.64 -2.59 30.32
N ASP A 151 29.52 -2.31 31.27
CA ASP A 151 30.88 -1.87 31.05
C ASP A 151 31.68 -3.01 30.40
N ILE A 152 32.01 -2.85 29.11
CA ILE A 152 32.91 -3.76 28.39
C ILE A 152 34.33 -3.22 28.47
N SER A 153 34.91 -3.21 29.67
CA SER A 153 36.34 -3.09 29.86
C SER A 153 36.85 -4.19 30.79
N SER A 154 37.38 -5.27 30.20
CA SER A 154 38.48 -6.10 30.74
C SER A 154 38.58 -7.43 29.97
N GLY A 155 39.78 -7.78 29.51
CA GLY A 155 40.15 -9.18 29.30
C GLY A 155 40.92 -9.50 28.03
N HIS A 156 42.20 -9.13 27.97
CA HIS A 156 43.20 -9.77 27.11
C HIS A 156 43.35 -11.26 27.45
N ASN A 157 43.35 -12.12 26.42
CA ASN A 157 44.50 -12.93 26.00
C ASN A 157 44.19 -13.67 24.70
#